data_AF-K6X312-F1
#
_entry.id   AF-K6X312-F1
#
_cell.length_a   1.000
_cell.length_b   1.000
_cell.length_c   1.000
_cell.angle_alpha   90.00
_cell.angle_beta   90.00
_cell.angle_gamma   90.00
#
_symmetry.space_group_name_H-M   'P 1'
#
loop_
_entity.id
_entity.type
_entity.pdbx_description
1 polymer ?
#
loop_
_entity_poly.entity_id
_entity_poly.type
_entity_poly.pdbx_seq_one_letter_code
_entity_poly.pdbx_strand_id
1 'polypeptide(L)'
;MERVDPAQITPKEARRAGYESVDELRATLCVNTHNPTYRIGLRCIGEDPRIALRADDDLSDDDVADIRLRLDRMDARSKNGPWTRDTLEIIGRRPGVVSTDLAAELGRDRAGFKNDVTKLKKLGLTESLEVGYALSPRGVEFCRRVDDHG
;
A
#
# COMPACT_ATOMS: atom_id res chain seq x y z
N MET A 1 -10.56 2.93 19.94
CA MET A 1 -10.41 1.53 20.38
C MET A 1 -10.84 1.50 21.83
N GLU A 2 -11.89 0.75 22.14
CA GLU A 2 -12.53 0.73 23.46
C GLU A 2 -12.38 -0.68 24.03
N ARG A 3 -11.90 -0.81 25.27
CA ARG A 3 -11.86 -2.11 25.96
C ARG A 3 -13.29 -2.47 26.36
N VAL A 4 -13.73 -3.66 25.99
CA VAL A 4 -15.08 -4.15 26.29
C VAL A 4 -14.99 -5.45 27.07
N ASP A 5 -15.96 -5.64 27.97
CA ASP A 5 -16.18 -6.93 28.59
C ASP A 5 -16.90 -7.84 27.59
N PRO A 6 -16.34 -9.00 27.23
CA PRO A 6 -16.99 -10.01 26.37
C PRO A 6 -18.41 -10.37 26.82
N ALA A 7 -18.65 -10.37 28.14
CA ALA A 7 -19.96 -10.68 28.72
C ALA A 7 -21.03 -9.60 28.41
N GLN A 8 -20.60 -8.39 28.04
CA GLN A 8 -21.49 -7.26 27.70
C GLN A 8 -21.68 -7.09 26.18
N ILE A 9 -21.05 -7.94 25.34
CA ILE A 9 -21.26 -7.88 23.90
C ILE A 9 -22.68 -8.29 23.56
N THR A 10 -23.37 -7.42 22.81
CA THR A 10 -24.77 -7.63 22.41
C THR A 10 -24.89 -8.44 21.11
N PRO A 11 -26.04 -9.10 20.85
CA PRO A 11 -26.28 -9.79 19.58
C PRO A 11 -26.14 -8.90 18.34
N LYS A 12 -26.50 -7.62 18.47
CA LYS A 12 -26.34 -6.62 17.40
C LYS A 12 -24.87 -6.39 17.06
N GLU A 13 -23.99 -6.39 18.05
CA GLU A 13 -22.55 -6.20 17.83
C GLU A 13 -21.90 -7.46 17.27
N ALA A 14 -22.33 -8.64 17.70
CA ALA A 14 -21.91 -9.91 17.10
C ALA A 14 -22.23 -9.95 15.60
N ARG A 15 -23.47 -9.58 15.23
CA ARG A 15 -23.88 -9.46 13.82
C ARG A 15 -23.07 -8.42 13.05
N ARG A 16 -22.77 -7.26 13.65
CA ARG A 16 -21.91 -6.24 13.01
C ARG A 16 -20.45 -6.68 12.85
N ALA A 17 -19.98 -7.59 13.70
CA ALA A 17 -18.66 -8.19 13.61
C ALA A 17 -18.61 -9.41 12.65
N GLY A 18 -19.74 -9.78 12.03
CA GLY A 18 -19.84 -10.89 11.07
C GLY A 18 -20.21 -12.25 11.66
N TYR A 19 -20.58 -12.31 12.94
CA TYR A 19 -20.93 -13.56 13.65
C TYR A 19 -22.44 -13.74 13.73
N GLU A 20 -22.91 -15.00 13.77
CA GLU A 20 -24.33 -15.28 13.81
C GLU A 20 -24.93 -15.18 15.22
N SER A 21 -24.09 -15.40 16.23
CA SER A 21 -24.49 -15.35 17.64
C SER A 21 -23.39 -14.75 18.52
N VAL A 22 -23.79 -14.32 19.73
CA VAL A 22 -22.84 -13.82 20.73
C VAL A 22 -21.94 -14.96 21.23
N ASP A 23 -22.47 -16.17 21.35
CA ASP A 23 -21.71 -17.34 21.83
C ASP A 23 -20.62 -17.74 20.84
N GLU A 24 -20.90 -17.72 19.54
CA GLU A 24 -19.91 -17.97 18.48
C GLU A 24 -18.78 -16.92 18.53
N LEU A 25 -19.15 -15.63 18.63
CA LEU A 25 -18.15 -14.56 18.79
C LEU A 25 -17.32 -14.77 20.07
N ARG A 26 -17.96 -15.06 21.21
CA ARG A 26 -17.24 -15.28 22.48
C ARG A 26 -16.32 -16.50 22.43
N ALA A 27 -16.71 -17.56 21.75
CA ALA A 27 -15.86 -18.74 21.56
C ALA A 27 -14.60 -18.43 20.74
N THR A 28 -14.67 -17.49 19.79
CA THR A 28 -13.49 -17.02 19.05
C THR A 28 -12.62 -16.01 19.81
N LEU A 29 -13.16 -15.33 20.81
CA LEU A 29 -12.39 -14.46 21.68
C LEU A 29 -11.53 -15.34 22.62
N CYS A 30 -10.22 -15.41 22.37
CA CYS A 30 -9.25 -16.03 23.28
C CYS A 30 -9.01 -15.17 24.54
N VAL A 31 -10.08 -14.96 25.32
CA VAL A 31 -10.07 -14.09 26.51
C VAL A 31 -9.30 -14.77 27.63
N ASN A 32 -8.27 -14.10 28.12
CA ASN A 32 -7.65 -14.41 29.41
C ASN A 32 -7.20 -13.10 30.06
N THR A 33 -6.72 -13.14 31.31
CA THR A 33 -6.31 -11.96 32.08
C THR A 33 -5.29 -11.08 31.35
N HIS A 34 -4.51 -11.65 30.43
CA HIS A 34 -3.49 -10.96 29.64
C HIS A 34 -3.97 -10.52 28.25
N ASN A 35 -5.16 -10.96 27.81
CA ASN A 35 -5.74 -10.68 26.50
C ASN A 35 -7.12 -10.00 26.63
N PRO A 36 -7.16 -8.69 26.90
CA PRO A 36 -8.42 -7.96 26.97
C PRO A 36 -9.09 -7.84 25.59
N THR A 37 -10.42 -7.85 25.57
CA THR A 37 -11.21 -7.68 24.35
C THR A 37 -11.40 -6.20 24.03
N TYR A 38 -11.32 -5.85 22.74
CA TYR A 38 -11.49 -4.50 22.25
C TYR A 38 -12.55 -4.41 21.16
N ARG A 39 -13.34 -3.34 21.19
CA ARG A 39 -14.28 -2.96 20.12
C ARG A 39 -13.59 -2.00 19.15
N ILE A 40 -13.59 -2.36 17.86
CA ILE A 40 -13.10 -1.53 16.75
C ILE A 40 -14.23 -1.39 15.73
N GLY A 41 -14.72 -0.18 15.53
CA GLY A 41 -15.68 0.13 14.48
C GLY A 41 -14.96 0.61 13.22
N LEU A 42 -15.10 -0.13 12.12
CA LEU A 42 -14.63 0.29 10.80
C LEU A 42 -15.79 0.87 10.00
N ARG A 43 -15.55 1.99 9.32
CA ARG A 43 -16.50 2.60 8.37
C ARG A 43 -15.77 2.77 7.04
N CYS A 44 -16.31 2.24 5.95
CA CYS A 44 -15.80 2.56 4.61
C CYS A 44 -16.07 4.05 4.35
N ILE A 45 -15.01 4.82 4.10
CA ILE A 45 -15.07 6.29 3.97
C ILE A 45 -15.18 6.74 2.49
N GLY A 46 -15.56 5.84 1.59
CA GLY A 46 -15.56 6.03 0.14
C GLY A 46 -14.54 5.14 -0.56
N GLU A 47 -14.48 5.23 -1.88
CA GLU A 47 -13.43 4.60 -2.69
C GLU A 47 -12.06 5.14 -2.24
N ASP A 48 -11.08 4.26 -2.07
CA ASP A 48 -9.74 4.67 -1.64
C ASP A 48 -9.22 5.72 -2.65
N PRO A 49 -8.91 6.96 -2.24
CA PRO A 49 -8.45 8.00 -3.16
C PRO A 49 -7.18 7.59 -3.92
N ARG A 50 -6.45 6.58 -3.44
CA ARG A 50 -5.31 5.97 -4.16
C ARG A 50 -5.72 5.11 -5.36
N ILE A 51 -6.96 4.61 -5.42
CA ILE A 51 -7.53 3.93 -6.58
C ILE A 51 -7.74 4.93 -7.71
N ALA A 52 -8.42 6.04 -7.43
CA ALA A 52 -8.61 7.11 -8.40
C ALA A 52 -7.25 7.70 -8.85
N LEU A 53 -6.34 7.96 -7.91
CA LEU A 53 -5.02 8.50 -8.23
C LEU A 53 -4.18 7.57 -9.11
N ARG A 54 -4.20 6.25 -8.91
CA ARG A 54 -3.38 5.35 -9.75
C ARG A 54 -3.93 5.20 -11.18
N ALA A 55 -5.24 5.37 -11.35
CA ALA A 55 -5.92 5.28 -12.64
C ALA A 55 -5.79 6.57 -13.48
N ASP A 56 -5.42 7.69 -12.84
CA ASP A 56 -5.27 8.99 -13.47
C ASP A 56 -3.96 9.09 -14.27
N ASP A 57 -4.07 8.83 -15.57
CA ASP A 57 -3.01 8.95 -16.57
C ASP A 57 -3.06 10.29 -17.35
N ASP A 58 -3.99 11.19 -17.04
CA ASP A 58 -4.06 12.53 -17.64
C ASP A 58 -3.17 13.52 -16.86
N LEU A 59 -1.85 13.31 -16.93
CA LEU A 59 -0.87 14.09 -16.19
C LEU A 59 -0.57 15.44 -16.87
N SER A 60 -0.91 16.54 -16.19
CA SER A 60 -0.44 17.87 -16.58
C SER A 60 1.09 18.01 -16.40
N ASP A 61 1.70 19.02 -17.02
CA ASP A 61 3.13 19.34 -16.79
C ASP A 61 3.43 19.60 -15.31
N ASP A 62 2.51 20.24 -14.59
CA ASP A 62 2.62 20.53 -13.16
C ASP A 62 2.55 19.24 -12.31
N ASP A 63 1.70 18.29 -12.69
CA ASP A 63 1.61 16.99 -12.02
C ASP A 63 2.91 16.19 -12.18
N VAL A 64 3.48 16.17 -13.39
CA VAL A 64 4.77 15.52 -13.66
C VAL A 64 5.87 16.19 -12.84
N ALA A 65 5.89 17.52 -12.76
CA ALA A 65 6.86 18.27 -11.97
C ALA A 65 6.73 17.99 -10.46
N ASP A 66 5.52 17.96 -9.91
CA ASP A 66 5.30 17.63 -8.49
C ASP A 66 5.69 16.18 -8.17
N ILE A 67 5.35 15.21 -9.03
CA ILE A 67 5.79 13.83 -8.86
C ILE A 67 7.32 13.77 -8.85
N ARG A 68 7.98 14.39 -9.84
CA ARG A 68 9.45 14.43 -9.93
C ARG A 68 10.07 15.02 -8.67
N LEU A 69 9.59 16.17 -8.20
CA LEU A 69 10.08 16.81 -6.98
C LEU A 69 9.93 15.90 -5.73
N ARG A 70 8.82 15.15 -5.65
CA ARG A 70 8.61 14.20 -4.55
C ARG A 70 9.58 13.03 -4.63
N LEU A 71 9.85 12.49 -5.82
CA LEU A 71 10.84 11.44 -6.05
C LEU A 71 12.26 11.92 -5.71
N ASP A 72 12.65 13.09 -6.21
CA ASP A 72 13.96 13.70 -5.93
C ASP A 72 14.18 13.90 -4.43
N ARG A 73 13.13 14.31 -3.69
CA ARG A 73 13.19 14.44 -2.23
C ARG A 73 13.36 13.10 -1.52
N MET A 74 12.76 12.03 -2.05
CA MET A 74 12.94 10.68 -1.51
C MET A 74 14.36 10.16 -1.75
N ASP A 75 14.90 10.44 -2.92
CA ASP A 75 16.26 10.07 -3.30
C ASP A 75 17.31 10.84 -2.49
N ALA A 76 17.14 12.16 -2.33
CA ALA A 76 18.03 13.01 -1.53
C ALA A 76 18.07 12.62 -0.04
N ARG A 77 17.01 12.00 0.48
CA ARG A 77 16.94 11.51 1.87
C ARG A 77 17.45 10.08 2.04
N SER A 78 17.69 9.37 0.93
CA SER A 78 18.18 8.00 0.97
C SER A 78 19.64 7.97 1.39
N LYS A 79 19.97 7.06 2.32
CA LYS A 79 21.36 6.81 2.72
C LYS A 79 22.12 5.95 1.72
N ASN A 80 21.40 5.28 0.82
CA ASN A 80 21.94 4.28 -0.10
C ASN A 80 21.96 4.78 -1.55
N GLY A 81 21.84 6.10 -1.76
CA GLY A 81 21.74 6.73 -3.07
C GLY A 81 20.32 6.79 -3.64
N PRO A 82 20.17 7.37 -4.84
CA PRO A 82 18.89 7.41 -5.57
C PRO A 82 18.37 6.00 -5.83
N TRP A 83 17.07 5.80 -5.66
CA TRP A 83 16.43 4.49 -5.79
C TRP A 83 15.11 4.55 -6.56
N THR A 84 14.47 5.71 -6.66
CA THR A 84 13.11 5.81 -7.20
C THR A 84 13.05 5.42 -8.68
N ARG A 85 13.97 5.95 -9.51
CA ARG A 85 14.06 5.67 -10.94
C ARG A 85 14.31 4.19 -11.21
N ASP A 86 15.36 3.61 -10.62
CA ASP A 86 15.72 2.19 -10.80
C ASP A 86 14.57 1.26 -10.39
N THR A 87 13.84 1.62 -9.33
CA THR A 87 12.69 0.85 -8.86
C THR A 87 11.50 0.93 -9.83
N LEU A 88 11.21 2.12 -10.38
CA LEU A 88 10.16 2.28 -11.40
C LEU A 88 10.54 1.55 -12.69
N GLU A 89 11.79 1.67 -13.12
CA GLU A 89 12.30 1.03 -14.34
C GLU A 89 12.22 -0.50 -14.24
N ILE A 90 12.70 -1.11 -13.16
CA ILE A 90 12.69 -2.56 -13.04
C ILE A 90 11.26 -3.12 -12.96
N ILE A 91 10.34 -2.41 -12.30
CA ILE A 91 8.92 -2.80 -12.22
C ILE A 91 8.26 -2.66 -13.60
N GLY A 92 8.57 -1.60 -14.34
CA GLY A 92 8.08 -1.39 -15.71
C GLY A 92 8.60 -2.44 -16.68
N ARG A 93 9.88 -2.83 -16.56
CA ARG A 93 10.52 -3.86 -17.39
C ARG A 93 10.02 -5.28 -17.08
N ARG A 94 9.67 -5.56 -15.82
CA ARG A 94 9.35 -6.90 -15.32
C ARG A 94 8.06 -6.92 -14.48
N PRO A 95 6.90 -6.59 -15.06
CA PRO A 95 5.63 -6.65 -14.34
C PRO A 95 5.31 -8.09 -13.91
N GLY A 96 4.71 -8.25 -12.74
CA GLY A 96 4.31 -9.56 -12.21
C GLY A 96 5.44 -10.36 -11.53
N VAL A 97 6.65 -9.82 -11.46
CA VAL A 97 7.79 -10.48 -10.78
C VAL A 97 7.77 -10.21 -9.29
N VAL A 98 8.07 -11.25 -8.49
CA VAL A 98 8.04 -11.15 -7.03
C VAL A 98 9.12 -10.21 -6.50
N SER A 99 8.84 -9.57 -5.38
CA SER A 99 9.75 -8.63 -4.69
C SER A 99 11.14 -9.21 -4.41
N THR A 100 11.26 -10.54 -4.27
CA THR A 100 12.54 -11.20 -3.98
C THR A 100 13.50 -11.05 -5.16
N ASP A 101 13.01 -11.33 -6.37
CA ASP A 101 13.83 -11.35 -7.57
C ASP A 101 14.14 -9.93 -8.04
N LEU A 102 13.15 -9.02 -7.96
CA LEU A 102 13.34 -7.60 -8.27
C LEU A 102 14.39 -6.96 -7.34
N ALA A 103 14.32 -7.27 -6.04
CA ALA A 103 15.30 -6.75 -5.09
C ALA A 103 16.71 -7.33 -5.35
N ALA A 104 16.79 -8.63 -5.67
CA ALA A 104 18.06 -9.30 -5.96
C ALA A 104 18.76 -8.71 -7.20
N GLU A 105 18.01 -8.40 -8.25
CA GLU A 105 18.55 -7.78 -9.47
C GLU A 105 19.11 -6.38 -9.21
N LEU A 106 18.49 -5.60 -8.32
CA LEU A 106 19.01 -4.31 -7.88
C LEU A 106 20.12 -4.43 -6.82
N GLY A 107 20.49 -5.64 -6.39
CA GLY A 107 21.46 -5.84 -5.30
C GLY A 107 20.97 -5.34 -3.94
N ARG A 108 19.65 -5.28 -3.72
CA ARG A 108 19.01 -4.71 -2.53
C ARG A 108 18.38 -5.79 -1.66
N ASP A 109 18.22 -5.47 -0.38
CA ASP A 109 17.44 -6.31 0.51
C ASP A 109 15.94 -6.22 0.16
N ARG A 110 15.24 -7.36 0.29
CA ARG A 110 13.82 -7.47 -0.06
C ARG A 110 12.93 -6.55 0.78
N ALA A 111 13.23 -6.34 2.06
CA ALA A 111 12.38 -5.54 2.96
C ALA A 111 12.48 -4.05 2.62
N GLY A 112 13.69 -3.54 2.39
CA GLY A 112 13.97 -2.20 1.87
C GLY A 112 13.26 -1.95 0.54
N PHE A 113 13.37 -2.89 -0.41
CA PHE A 113 12.67 -2.80 -1.68
C PHE A 113 11.14 -2.69 -1.51
N LYS A 114 10.53 -3.54 -0.68
CA LYS A 114 9.07 -3.46 -0.42
C LYS A 114 8.65 -2.14 0.23
N ASN A 115 9.46 -1.61 1.14
CA ASN A 115 9.21 -0.31 1.77
C ASN A 115 9.21 0.81 0.73
N ASP A 116 10.13 0.75 -0.22
CA ASP A 116 10.25 1.70 -1.32
C ASP A 116 9.10 1.61 -2.31
N VAL A 117 8.72 0.40 -2.72
CA VAL A 117 7.51 0.17 -3.54
C VAL A 117 6.27 0.71 -2.82
N THR A 118 6.19 0.59 -1.49
CA THR A 118 5.08 1.15 -0.71
C THR A 118 5.04 2.68 -0.76
N LYS A 119 6.20 3.36 -0.79
CA LYS A 119 6.26 4.83 -0.95
C LYS A 119 5.78 5.23 -2.35
N LEU A 120 6.21 4.52 -3.40
CA LEU A 120 5.77 4.78 -4.78
C LEU A 120 4.26 4.52 -4.96
N LYS A 121 3.73 3.47 -4.34
CA LYS A 121 2.30 3.17 -4.33
C LYS A 121 1.46 4.27 -3.69
N LYS A 122 1.99 4.99 -2.69
CA LYS A 122 1.32 6.17 -2.09
C LYS A 122 1.25 7.36 -3.04
N LEU A 123 2.15 7.44 -4.02
CA LEU A 123 2.10 8.43 -5.10
C LEU A 123 1.24 7.96 -6.29
N GLY A 124 0.64 6.78 -6.19
CA GLY A 124 -0.17 6.20 -7.27
C GLY A 124 0.66 5.73 -8.46
N LEU A 125 1.99 5.53 -8.33
CA LEU A 125 2.88 5.16 -9.44
C LEU A 125 3.04 3.64 -9.64
N THR A 126 2.71 2.85 -8.62
CA THR A 126 2.80 1.39 -8.67
C THR A 126 1.57 0.75 -8.06
N GLU A 127 1.28 -0.47 -8.48
CA GLU A 127 0.23 -1.30 -7.91
C GLU A 127 0.71 -2.70 -7.58
N SER A 128 -0.03 -3.37 -6.68
CA SER A 128 0.27 -4.73 -6.25
C SER A 128 -0.62 -5.67 -7.04
N LEU A 129 -0.01 -6.68 -7.62
CA LEU A 129 -0.71 -7.76 -8.29
C LEU A 129 -0.86 -8.94 -7.34
N GLU A 130 -1.58 -9.98 -7.77
CA GLU A 130 -1.60 -11.27 -7.07
C GLU A 130 -0.18 -11.81 -6.88
N VAL A 131 0.65 -11.65 -7.92
CA VAL A 131 2.08 -11.97 -7.89
C VAL A 131 2.86 -10.73 -8.31
N GLY A 132 3.67 -10.19 -7.41
CA GLY A 132 4.59 -9.09 -7.73
C GLY A 132 3.94 -7.71 -7.84
N TYR A 133 4.53 -6.87 -8.69
CA TYR A 133 4.16 -5.47 -8.87
C TYR A 133 4.07 -5.11 -10.34
N ALA A 134 3.36 -4.02 -10.62
CA ALA A 134 3.37 -3.34 -11.91
C ALA A 134 3.37 -1.82 -11.70
N LEU A 135 3.75 -1.09 -12.74
CA LEU A 135 3.44 0.33 -12.83
C LEU A 135 1.93 0.48 -12.98
N SER A 136 1.36 1.48 -12.31
CA SER A 136 -0.03 1.89 -12.56
C SER A 136 -0.14 2.65 -13.89
N PRO A 137 -1.35 2.89 -14.42
CA PRO A 137 -1.55 3.81 -15.55
C PRO A 137 -0.83 5.16 -15.37
N ARG A 138 -1.01 5.79 -14.20
CA ARG A 138 -0.29 7.02 -13.82
C ARG A 138 1.23 6.86 -13.86
N GLY A 139 1.75 5.73 -13.36
CA GLY A 139 3.19 5.45 -13.31
C GLY A 139 3.80 5.25 -14.70
N VAL A 140 3.07 4.58 -15.59
CA VAL A 140 3.48 4.39 -17.00
C VAL A 140 3.56 5.74 -17.71
N GLU A 141 2.52 6.58 -17.59
CA GLU A 141 2.52 7.91 -18.22
C GLU A 141 3.64 8.80 -17.65
N PHE A 142 3.83 8.79 -16.32
CA PHE A 142 4.92 9.52 -15.71
C PHE A 142 6.28 9.09 -16.27
N CYS A 143 6.56 7.78 -16.34
CA CYS A 143 7.81 7.28 -16.91
C CYS A 143 7.99 7.74 -18.37
N ARG A 144 6.96 7.57 -19.21
CA ARG A 144 6.98 8.01 -20.61
C ARG A 144 7.35 9.49 -20.76
N ARG A 145 6.70 10.36 -19.97
CA ARG A 145 6.92 11.82 -19.98
C ARG A 145 8.31 12.23 -19.49
N VAL A 146 8.89 11.47 -18.58
CA VAL A 146 10.24 11.73 -18.08
C VAL A 146 11.31 11.25 -19.06
N ASP A 147 11.04 10.17 -19.79
CA ASP A 147 11.94 9.62 -20.82
C ASP A 147 11.95 10.49 -22.10
N ASP A 148 10.79 11.05 -22.49
CA ASP A 148 10.66 11.96 -23.64
C ASP A 148 11.34 13.34 -23.43
N HIS A 149 11.70 13.68 -22.20
CA HIS A 149 12.37 14.93 -21.80
C HIS A 149 13.78 14.71 -21.23
N GLY A 150 14.38 13.54 -21.50
CA GLY A 150 15.75 13.16 -21.11
C GLY A 150 16.83 13.64 -22.06
#